data_AF-R1CS32-F1
#
_entry.id   AF-R1CS32-F1
#
_cell.length_a   1.000
_cell.length_b   1.000
_cell.length_c   1.000
_cell.angle_alpha   90.00
_cell.angle_beta   90.00
_cell.angle_gamma   90.00
#
_symmetry.space_group_name_H-M   'P 1'
#
loop_
_entity.id
_entity.type
_entity.pdbx_description
1 polymer ?
#
loop_
_entity_poly.entity_id
_entity_poly.type
_entity_poly.pdbx_seq_one_letter_code
_entity_poly.pdbx_strand_id
1 'polypeptide(L)'
;MSALETVKSAGKYVVYFAITIGVIGQVWPTLFLRLPMGFIPWAITGNVMPPYFDPTPFGADEFGTWAKDGDLIAAVGAKSGTNWMLYTAHQIRTKAKGSVETDYTDILLDTPWIGFNMLPGQRWGDTLLTSGIKTLMKTAVLPDGTRVKDYWDKPSYPFRIFKSHFTPEVLPIKAYPKVKFLAMARNGMDVVNSFYPFFASHRPSFKSR
;
A
#
# COMPACT_ATOMS: atom_id res chain seq x y z
N MET A 1 -24.17 -43.71 -17.85
CA MET A 1 -22.93 -42.96 -18.14
C MET A 1 -21.77 -43.79 -17.63
N SER A 2 -20.82 -44.16 -18.49
CA SER A 2 -19.66 -44.96 -18.07
C SER A 2 -18.69 -44.12 -17.23
N ALA A 3 -17.89 -44.75 -16.37
CA ALA A 3 -16.88 -44.05 -15.57
C ALA A 3 -15.93 -43.19 -16.44
N LEU A 4 -15.64 -43.64 -17.67
CA LEU A 4 -14.82 -42.91 -18.63
C LEU A 4 -15.50 -41.62 -19.14
N GLU A 5 -16.82 -41.65 -19.37
CA GLU A 5 -17.58 -40.46 -19.76
C GLU A 5 -17.66 -39.44 -18.62
N THR A 6 -17.81 -39.91 -17.38
CA THR A 6 -17.79 -39.05 -16.19
C THR A 6 -16.43 -38.36 -16.04
N VAL A 7 -15.31 -39.08 -16.20
CA VAL A 7 -13.96 -38.50 -16.13
C VAL A 7 -13.72 -37.49 -17.26
N LYS A 8 -14.11 -37.81 -18.50
CA LYS A 8 -13.98 -36.86 -19.64
C LYS A 8 -14.82 -35.61 -19.43
N SER A 9 -16.02 -35.77 -18.88
CA SER A 9 -16.90 -34.64 -18.53
C SER A 9 -16.26 -33.77 -17.45
N ALA A 10 -15.77 -34.37 -16.36
CA ALA A 10 -15.05 -33.67 -15.29
C ALA A 10 -13.83 -32.89 -15.81
N GLY A 11 -13.04 -33.48 -16.71
CA GLY A 11 -11.88 -32.83 -17.32
C GLY A 11 -12.22 -31.54 -18.07
N LYS A 12 -13.36 -31.50 -18.79
CA LYS A 12 -13.81 -30.28 -19.48
C LYS A 12 -14.12 -29.16 -18.49
N TYR A 13 -14.80 -29.46 -17.38
CA TYR A 13 -15.10 -28.46 -16.36
C TYR A 13 -13.83 -27.90 -15.71
N VAL A 14 -12.82 -28.73 -15.45
CA VAL A 14 -11.52 -28.26 -14.92
C VAL A 14 -10.85 -27.30 -15.90
N VAL A 15 -10.85 -27.62 -17.20
CA VAL A 15 -10.26 -26.75 -18.23
C VAL A 15 -11.02 -25.42 -18.32
N TYR A 16 -12.35 -25.45 -18.38
CA TYR A 16 -13.15 -24.22 -18.41
C TYR A 16 -12.91 -23.36 -17.17
N PHE A 17 -12.87 -23.96 -15.99
CA PHE A 17 -12.59 -23.26 -14.74
C PHE A 17 -11.21 -22.61 -14.75
N ALA A 18 -10.17 -23.33 -15.20
CA ALA A 18 -8.82 -22.79 -15.32
C ALA A 18 -8.73 -21.62 -16.31
N ILE A 19 -9.39 -21.73 -17.47
CA ILE A 19 -9.47 -20.63 -18.46
C ILE A 19 -10.18 -19.42 -17.85
N THR A 20 -11.31 -19.62 -17.16
CA THR A 20 -12.05 -18.54 -16.50
C THR A 20 -11.18 -17.82 -15.46
N ILE A 21 -10.46 -18.55 -14.61
CA ILE A 21 -9.52 -17.95 -13.64
C ILE A 21 -8.42 -17.17 -14.36
N GLY A 22 -7.84 -17.72 -15.42
CA GLY A 22 -6.81 -17.06 -16.21
C GLY A 22 -7.30 -15.75 -16.83
N VAL A 23 -8.49 -15.76 -17.43
CA VAL A 23 -9.11 -14.56 -18.02
C VAL A 23 -9.43 -13.52 -16.95
N ILE A 24 -9.99 -13.93 -15.82
CA ILE A 24 -10.24 -13.00 -14.69
C ILE A 24 -8.92 -12.38 -14.22
N GLY A 25 -7.86 -13.17 -14.03
CA GLY A 25 -6.57 -12.68 -13.57
C GLY A 25 -5.88 -11.70 -14.54
N GLN A 26 -6.12 -11.85 -15.84
CA GLN A 26 -5.55 -10.96 -16.86
C GLN A 26 -6.39 -9.69 -17.08
N VAL A 27 -7.72 -9.83 -17.14
CA VAL A 27 -8.62 -8.74 -17.53
C VAL A 27 -9.08 -7.94 -16.32
N TRP A 28 -9.53 -8.62 -15.26
CA TRP A 28 -10.10 -8.00 -14.07
C TRP A 28 -9.65 -8.69 -12.77
N PRO A 29 -8.33 -8.67 -12.45
CA PRO A 29 -7.79 -9.40 -11.29
C PRO A 29 -8.41 -8.96 -9.96
N THR A 30 -8.94 -7.74 -9.88
CA THR A 30 -9.62 -7.21 -8.69
C THR A 30 -10.87 -7.99 -8.30
N LEU A 31 -11.48 -8.77 -9.21
CA LEU A 31 -12.57 -9.67 -8.84
C LEU A 31 -12.14 -10.72 -7.82
N PHE A 32 -10.89 -11.17 -7.83
CA PHE A 32 -10.41 -12.12 -6.84
C PHE A 32 -10.52 -11.56 -5.43
N LEU A 33 -10.29 -10.26 -5.25
CA LEU A 33 -10.32 -9.59 -3.94
C LEU A 33 -11.70 -9.57 -3.30
N ARG A 34 -12.76 -9.87 -4.07
CA ARG A 34 -14.13 -10.03 -3.57
C ARG A 34 -14.38 -11.38 -2.90
N LEU A 35 -13.49 -12.35 -3.09
CA LEU A 35 -13.59 -13.67 -2.47
C LEU A 35 -13.00 -13.64 -1.04
N PRO A 36 -13.50 -14.48 -0.13
CA PRO A 36 -12.77 -14.79 1.11
C PRO A 36 -11.35 -15.23 0.76
N MET A 37 -10.34 -14.61 1.38
CA MET A 37 -8.92 -14.88 1.06
C MET A 37 -8.54 -14.62 -0.41
N GLY A 38 -9.26 -13.72 -1.07
CA GLY A 38 -9.08 -13.35 -2.48
C GLY A 38 -7.68 -12.92 -2.91
N PHE A 39 -6.85 -12.50 -1.95
CA PHE A 39 -5.45 -12.19 -2.19
C PHE A 39 -4.61 -13.42 -2.59
N ILE A 40 -5.06 -14.65 -2.26
CA ILE A 40 -4.39 -15.90 -2.65
C ILE A 40 -4.52 -16.12 -4.17
N PRO A 41 -5.74 -16.20 -4.77
CA PRO A 41 -5.87 -16.32 -6.22
C PRO A 41 -5.31 -15.10 -6.98
N TRP A 42 -5.35 -13.90 -6.39
CA TRP A 42 -4.63 -12.72 -6.93
C TRP A 42 -3.12 -13.00 -7.08
N ALA A 43 -2.48 -13.49 -6.02
CA ALA A 43 -1.05 -13.77 -6.03
C ALA A 43 -0.68 -14.93 -6.98
N ILE A 44 -1.47 -16.01 -6.98
CA ILE A 44 -1.23 -17.19 -7.83
C ILE A 44 -1.36 -16.86 -9.32
N THR A 45 -2.16 -15.85 -9.68
CA THR A 45 -2.29 -15.37 -11.07
C THR A 45 -1.18 -14.40 -11.48
N GLY A 46 -0.14 -14.24 -10.67
CA GLY A 46 1.06 -13.46 -10.99
C GLY A 46 0.96 -11.97 -10.72
N ASN A 47 -0.10 -11.51 -10.07
CA ASN A 47 -0.26 -10.10 -9.75
C ASN A 47 0.60 -9.69 -8.53
N VAL A 48 1.08 -8.46 -8.54
CA VAL A 48 1.91 -7.92 -7.46
C VAL A 48 1.11 -7.86 -6.16
N MET A 49 1.70 -8.37 -5.08
CA MET A 49 1.10 -8.37 -3.76
C MET A 49 1.73 -7.31 -2.85
N PRO A 50 0.94 -6.59 -2.06
CA PRO A 50 -0.53 -6.46 -2.12
C PRO A 50 -1.05 -5.60 -3.28
N PRO A 51 -2.30 -5.82 -3.75
CA PRO A 51 -2.92 -5.13 -4.90
C PRO A 51 -2.98 -3.60 -4.81
N TYR A 52 -2.87 -3.07 -3.58
CA TYR A 52 -3.02 -1.65 -3.29
C TYR A 52 -1.69 -0.89 -3.27
N PHE A 53 -0.58 -1.55 -3.63
CA PHE A 53 0.75 -0.95 -3.55
C PHE A 53 1.15 -0.51 -4.96
N ASP A 54 1.33 0.78 -5.15
CA ASP A 54 1.79 1.37 -6.39
C ASP A 54 3.28 1.71 -6.28
N PRO A 55 4.17 1.05 -7.05
CA PRO A 55 5.61 1.33 -7.03
C PRO A 55 5.98 2.56 -7.86
N THR A 56 5.10 3.04 -8.74
CA THR A 56 5.33 4.17 -9.65
C THR A 56 5.90 5.43 -8.97
N PRO A 57 5.43 5.85 -7.78
CA PRO A 57 5.99 7.04 -7.11
C PRO A 57 7.48 6.91 -6.74
N PHE A 58 7.99 5.67 -6.66
CA PHE A 58 9.38 5.38 -6.34
C PHE A 58 10.24 5.16 -7.60
N GLY A 59 9.64 5.22 -8.79
CA GLY A 59 10.36 5.16 -10.05
C GLY A 59 11.27 6.37 -10.26
N ALA A 60 12.31 6.20 -11.08
CA ALA A 60 13.35 7.20 -11.33
C ALA A 60 12.78 8.55 -11.82
N ASP A 61 11.76 8.51 -12.69
CA ASP A 61 11.16 9.71 -13.28
C ASP A 61 10.20 10.43 -12.32
N GLU A 62 9.70 9.75 -11.29
CA GLU A 62 8.63 10.25 -10.43
C GLU A 62 9.10 10.66 -9.05
N PHE A 63 10.09 9.96 -8.49
CA PHE A 63 10.53 10.17 -7.10
C PHE A 63 10.93 11.62 -6.81
N GLY A 64 11.72 12.22 -7.71
CA GLY A 64 12.16 13.61 -7.59
C GLY A 64 11.05 14.64 -7.72
N THR A 65 9.84 14.26 -8.16
CA THR A 65 8.72 15.20 -8.33
C THR A 65 7.96 15.47 -7.02
N TRP A 66 8.17 14.65 -6.00
CA TRP A 66 7.48 14.77 -4.71
C TRP A 66 8.42 14.70 -3.51
N ALA A 67 9.49 13.89 -3.57
CA ALA A 67 10.49 13.77 -2.52
C ALA A 67 11.43 14.98 -2.51
N LYS A 68 12.02 15.29 -1.35
CA LYS A 68 12.99 16.36 -1.19
C LYS A 68 14.14 15.92 -0.28
N ASP A 69 15.28 16.60 -0.40
CA ASP A 69 16.43 16.39 0.47
C ASP A 69 16.01 16.44 1.95
N GLY A 70 16.51 15.50 2.76
CA GLY A 70 16.21 15.41 4.18
C GLY A 70 14.96 14.60 4.53
N ASP A 71 14.13 14.21 3.56
CA ASP A 71 13.00 13.32 3.83
C ASP A 71 13.43 11.97 4.42
N LEU A 72 12.53 11.38 5.21
CA LEU A 72 12.64 10.03 5.73
C LEU A 72 11.58 9.12 5.10
N ILE A 73 11.99 8.02 4.49
CA ILE A 73 11.11 6.95 4.01
C ILE A 73 11.27 5.75 4.95
N ALA A 74 10.24 5.47 5.73
CA ALA A 74 10.15 4.25 6.54
C ALA A 74 9.75 3.07 5.64
N ALA A 75 10.75 2.34 5.16
CA ALA A 75 10.64 1.16 4.31
C ALA A 75 10.48 -0.10 5.18
N VAL A 76 9.28 -0.30 5.72
CA VAL A 76 9.02 -1.35 6.70
C VAL A 76 8.41 -2.56 6.02
N GLY A 77 8.80 -3.78 6.35
CA GLY A 77 8.09 -4.97 5.89
C GLY A 77 6.61 -4.93 6.30
N ALA A 78 5.70 -5.36 5.42
CA ALA A 78 4.28 -5.44 5.78
C ALA A 78 4.10 -6.26 7.08
N LYS A 79 3.27 -5.74 7.99
CA LYS A 79 3.01 -6.34 9.32
C LYS A 79 4.25 -6.48 10.23
N SER A 80 5.32 -5.74 9.94
CA SER A 80 6.56 -5.75 10.71
C SER A 80 6.68 -4.56 11.67
N GLY A 81 5.59 -4.08 12.26
CA GLY A 81 5.62 -2.98 13.24
C GLY A 81 5.57 -1.56 12.66
N THR A 82 5.06 -1.39 11.44
CA THR A 82 5.06 -0.10 10.72
C THR A 82 4.42 1.04 11.51
N ASN A 83 3.29 0.82 12.17
CA ASN A 83 2.62 1.89 12.92
C ASN A 83 3.48 2.41 14.07
N TRP A 84 4.12 1.51 14.80
CA TRP A 84 5.02 1.86 15.89
C TRP A 84 6.27 2.59 15.40
N MET A 85 6.83 2.16 14.27
CA MET A 85 7.98 2.82 13.66
C MET A 85 7.66 4.24 13.19
N LEU A 86 6.54 4.43 12.49
CA LEU A 86 6.11 5.76 12.02
C LEU A 86 5.83 6.70 13.18
N TYR A 87 5.19 6.19 14.22
CA TYR A 87 4.97 6.93 15.45
C TYR A 87 6.29 7.34 16.13
N THR A 88 7.24 6.41 16.29
CA THR A 88 8.55 6.71 16.89
C THR A 88 9.32 7.73 16.07
N ALA A 89 9.33 7.59 14.74
CA ALA A 89 9.95 8.55 13.83
C ALA A 89 9.31 9.94 13.95
N HIS A 90 7.99 10.00 14.10
CA HIS A 90 7.28 11.25 14.36
C HIS A 90 7.69 11.87 15.70
N GLN A 91 7.77 11.10 16.78
CA GLN A 91 8.21 11.62 18.09
C GLN A 91 9.65 12.17 18.03
N ILE A 92 10.54 11.53 17.27
CA ILE A 92 11.90 12.05 17.02
C ILE A 92 11.82 13.38 16.23
N ARG A 93 11.01 13.44 15.17
CA ARG A 93 10.80 14.63 14.33
C ARG A 93 10.34 15.83 15.16
N THR A 94 9.43 15.63 16.10
CA THR A 94 8.87 16.68 16.96
C THR A 94 9.66 16.89 18.25
N LYS A 95 10.71 16.08 18.48
CA LYS A 95 11.48 16.03 19.74
C LYS A 95 10.61 15.79 20.98
N ALA A 96 9.51 15.06 20.81
CA ALA A 96 8.50 14.81 21.84
C ALA A 96 8.05 16.08 22.59
N LYS A 97 8.04 17.25 21.91
CA LYS A 97 7.72 18.54 22.53
C LYS A 97 6.23 18.75 22.81
N GLY A 98 5.36 17.96 22.20
CA GLY A 98 3.92 17.96 22.50
C GLY A 98 3.45 16.63 23.06
N SER A 99 2.16 16.57 23.36
CA SER A 99 1.53 15.34 23.83
C SER A 99 1.26 14.42 22.65
N VAL A 100 1.25 13.11 22.92
CA VAL A 100 0.88 12.07 21.95
C VAL A 100 -0.48 12.33 21.31
N GLU A 101 -1.40 12.91 22.09
CA GLU A 101 -2.80 13.11 21.72
C GLU A 101 -3.02 14.37 20.88
N THR A 102 -2.12 15.36 20.96
CA THR A 102 -2.28 16.65 20.26
C THR A 102 -1.50 16.74 18.96
N ASP A 103 -0.39 16.00 18.84
CA ASP A 103 0.59 16.23 17.77
C ASP A 103 0.62 15.13 16.69
N TYR A 104 -0.06 14.01 16.93
CA TYR A 104 -0.16 12.87 16.02
C TYR A 104 -1.62 12.49 15.77
N THR A 105 -2.25 13.15 14.80
CA THR A 105 -3.68 13.05 14.53
C THR A 105 -4.04 11.72 13.89
N ASP A 106 -3.36 11.36 12.81
CA ASP A 106 -3.60 10.13 12.07
C ASP A 106 -2.36 9.73 11.30
N ILE A 107 -2.05 8.43 11.30
CA ILE A 107 -0.86 7.88 10.65
C ILE A 107 -0.80 8.17 9.14
N LEU A 108 -1.94 8.22 8.45
CA LEU A 108 -2.03 8.52 7.04
C LEU A 108 -1.92 10.03 6.76
N LEU A 109 -2.16 10.88 7.76
CA LEU A 109 -1.99 12.33 7.65
C LEU A 109 -0.57 12.74 8.06
N ASP A 110 -0.07 12.30 9.20
CA ASP A 110 1.22 12.75 9.74
C ASP A 110 2.43 12.09 9.06
N THR A 111 2.24 10.87 8.55
CA THR A 111 3.26 10.03 7.91
C THR A 111 2.71 9.28 6.68
N PRO A 112 2.30 10.01 5.64
CA PRO A 112 1.51 9.46 4.54
C PRO A 112 2.23 8.35 3.77
N TRP A 113 1.44 7.51 3.13
CA TRP A 113 1.92 6.42 2.29
C TRP A 113 1.72 6.74 0.81
N ILE A 114 2.81 7.20 0.17
CA ILE A 114 2.82 7.72 -1.21
C ILE A 114 2.34 6.69 -2.25
N GLY A 115 2.66 5.41 -2.05
CA GLY A 115 2.28 4.32 -2.95
C GLY A 115 1.04 3.55 -2.52
N PHE A 116 0.13 4.13 -1.73
CA PHE A 116 -1.07 3.44 -1.28
C PHE A 116 -2.31 3.84 -2.08
N ASN A 117 -2.89 2.87 -2.77
CA ASN A 117 -4.18 2.99 -3.42
C ASN A 117 -5.29 2.82 -2.37
N MET A 118 -5.83 3.93 -1.88
CA MET A 118 -6.91 3.95 -0.89
C MET A 118 -8.22 3.39 -1.44
N LEU A 119 -8.46 3.53 -2.75
CA LEU A 119 -9.64 3.05 -3.46
C LEU A 119 -9.24 2.17 -4.66
N PRO A 120 -10.08 1.18 -5.03
CA PRO A 120 -9.89 0.41 -6.26
C PRO A 120 -9.74 1.33 -7.48
N GLY A 121 -8.77 1.01 -8.35
CA GLY A 121 -8.51 1.79 -9.57
C GLY A 121 -7.69 3.06 -9.37
N GLN A 122 -7.37 3.45 -8.13
CA GLN A 122 -6.41 4.52 -7.89
C GLN A 122 -5.02 4.14 -8.40
N ARG A 123 -4.33 5.16 -8.93
CA ARG A 123 -2.97 5.06 -9.46
C ARG A 123 -2.20 6.32 -9.12
N TRP A 124 -0.89 6.20 -9.08
CA TRP A 124 -0.01 7.36 -9.09
C TRP A 124 -0.16 8.11 -10.42
N GLY A 125 -0.22 9.44 -10.36
CA GLY A 125 -0.38 10.30 -11.54
C GLY A 125 -1.25 11.52 -11.28
N ASP A 126 -1.28 12.41 -12.27
CA ASP A 126 -1.91 13.74 -12.17
C ASP A 126 -3.33 13.82 -12.77
N THR A 127 -3.94 12.68 -13.13
CA THR A 127 -5.29 12.69 -13.75
C THR A 127 -6.37 13.10 -12.75
N LEU A 128 -7.10 14.18 -13.11
CA LEU A 128 -8.18 14.82 -12.34
C LEU A 128 -9.45 13.99 -12.20
N LEU A 129 -9.57 12.84 -12.89
CA LEU A 129 -10.64 11.87 -12.66
C LEU A 129 -10.39 11.12 -11.35
N THR A 130 -10.49 11.86 -10.23
CA THR A 130 -10.72 11.43 -8.83
C THR A 130 -9.85 10.30 -8.25
N SER A 131 -8.79 9.90 -8.95
CA SER A 131 -8.05 8.66 -8.65
C SER A 131 -6.53 8.82 -8.68
N GLY A 132 -6.01 9.96 -9.14
CA GLY A 132 -4.58 10.28 -9.13
C GLY A 132 -4.10 10.62 -7.72
N ILE A 133 -3.35 9.70 -7.10
CA ILE A 133 -2.86 9.86 -5.72
C ILE A 133 -1.98 11.12 -5.60
N LYS A 134 -1.15 11.39 -6.60
CA LYS A 134 -0.25 12.54 -6.64
C LYS A 134 -1.01 13.87 -6.58
N THR A 135 -2.12 13.99 -7.33
CA THR A 135 -3.02 15.15 -7.25
C THR A 135 -3.69 15.24 -5.89
N LEU A 136 -4.27 14.15 -5.39
CA LEU A 136 -4.96 14.12 -4.10
C LEU A 136 -4.05 14.55 -2.95
N MET A 137 -2.80 14.10 -2.94
CA MET A 137 -1.82 14.53 -1.94
C MET A 137 -1.54 16.03 -1.96
N LYS A 138 -1.69 16.70 -3.10
CA LYS A 138 -1.48 18.15 -3.25
C LYS A 138 -2.74 18.96 -2.97
N THR A 139 -3.90 18.44 -3.36
CA THR A 139 -5.14 19.22 -3.44
C THR A 139 -6.22 18.82 -2.45
N ALA A 140 -6.13 17.65 -1.81
CA ALA A 140 -7.16 17.20 -0.89
C ALA A 140 -7.29 18.16 0.30
N VAL A 141 -8.55 18.49 0.60
CA VAL A 141 -8.95 19.36 1.70
C VAL A 141 -9.85 18.54 2.63
N LEU A 142 -9.57 18.61 3.93
CA LEU A 142 -10.36 17.96 4.97
C LEU A 142 -11.67 18.72 5.25
N PRO A 143 -12.64 18.12 5.97
CA PRO A 143 -13.90 18.78 6.29
C PRO A 143 -13.77 20.12 7.04
N ASP A 144 -12.66 20.32 7.74
CA ASP A 144 -12.34 21.55 8.47
C ASP A 144 -11.67 22.64 7.60
N GLY A 145 -11.50 22.38 6.29
CA GLY A 145 -10.86 23.29 5.34
C GLY A 145 -9.32 23.21 5.31
N THR A 146 -8.69 22.41 6.17
CA THR A 146 -7.23 22.22 6.15
C THR A 146 -6.81 21.35 4.97
N ARG A 147 -5.69 21.67 4.32
CA ARG A 147 -5.17 20.80 3.26
C ARG A 147 -4.47 19.61 3.89
N VAL A 148 -4.68 18.44 3.31
CA VAL A 148 -4.06 17.20 3.78
C VAL A 148 -2.53 17.33 3.79
N LYS A 149 -1.97 18.02 2.77
CA LYS A 149 -0.54 18.38 2.68
C LYS A 149 0.03 19.14 3.87
N ASP A 150 -0.78 19.96 4.53
CA ASP A 150 -0.34 20.78 5.65
C ASP A 150 -0.12 19.94 6.93
N TYR A 151 -0.50 18.65 6.95
CA TYR A 151 -0.20 17.75 8.07
C TYR A 151 1.25 17.22 8.04
N TRP A 152 1.77 16.82 6.89
CA TRP A 152 3.11 16.21 6.80
C TRP A 152 4.21 17.16 6.33
N ASP A 153 3.87 18.28 5.68
CA ASP A 153 4.82 19.29 5.22
C ASP A 153 4.73 20.59 6.04
N LYS A 154 4.58 20.44 7.37
CA LYS A 154 4.55 21.56 8.31
C LYS A 154 5.92 22.26 8.34
N PRO A 155 5.98 23.61 8.28
CA PRO A 155 7.24 24.35 8.39
C PRO A 155 8.00 24.11 9.71
N SER A 156 7.29 23.75 10.78
CA SER A 156 7.88 23.44 12.08
C SER A 156 8.59 22.08 12.13
N TYR A 157 8.33 21.20 11.16
CA TYR A 157 8.99 19.89 11.12
C TYR A 157 10.37 19.99 10.46
N PRO A 158 11.43 19.46 11.10
CA PRO A 158 12.77 19.49 10.53
C PRO A 158 12.94 18.60 9.28
N PHE A 159 12.03 17.65 9.06
CA PHE A 159 11.99 16.75 7.90
C PHE A 159 10.59 16.14 7.74
N ARG A 160 10.27 15.59 6.57
CA ARG A 160 9.02 14.84 6.34
C ARG A 160 9.24 13.34 6.52
N ILE A 161 8.16 12.61 6.80
CA ILE A 161 8.19 11.16 6.98
C ILE A 161 7.16 10.53 6.06
N PHE A 162 7.56 9.51 5.32
CA PHE A 162 6.71 8.77 4.40
C PHE A 162 6.81 7.28 4.66
N LYS A 163 5.70 6.57 4.47
CA LYS A 163 5.65 5.12 4.58
C LYS A 163 5.93 4.46 3.22
N SER A 164 6.66 3.35 3.25
CA SER A 164 6.75 2.40 2.15
C SER A 164 6.83 0.95 2.65
N HIS A 165 6.42 0.00 1.82
CA HIS A 165 6.63 -1.43 2.02
C HIS A 165 7.55 -2.05 0.96
N PHE A 166 8.15 -1.21 0.11
CA PHE A 166 8.99 -1.66 -1.00
C PHE A 166 10.42 -1.96 -0.54
N THR A 167 11.08 -2.85 -1.28
CA THR A 167 12.45 -3.29 -1.04
C THR A 167 13.47 -2.33 -1.68
N PRO A 168 14.77 -2.46 -1.36
CA PRO A 168 15.84 -1.72 -2.03
C PRO A 168 15.88 -1.84 -3.56
N GLU A 169 15.24 -2.83 -4.15
CA GLU A 169 15.18 -3.02 -5.62
C GLU A 169 14.24 -2.02 -6.30
N VAL A 170 13.21 -1.56 -5.57
CA VAL A 170 12.22 -0.59 -6.05
C VAL A 170 12.55 0.82 -5.56
N LEU A 171 13.12 0.94 -4.36
CA LEU A 171 13.43 2.24 -3.76
C LEU A 171 14.71 2.84 -4.37
N PRO A 172 14.73 4.14 -4.75
CA PRO A 172 15.86 4.74 -5.46
C PRO A 172 16.97 5.19 -4.51
N ILE A 173 17.40 4.32 -3.60
CA ILE A 173 18.28 4.62 -2.46
C ILE A 173 19.60 5.26 -2.91
N LYS A 174 20.21 4.74 -3.99
CA LYS A 174 21.49 5.23 -4.51
C LYS A 174 21.37 6.55 -5.26
N ALA A 175 20.25 6.78 -5.93
CA ALA A 175 20.02 7.99 -6.73
C ALA A 175 19.72 9.22 -5.85
N TYR A 176 19.21 9.01 -4.64
CA TYR A 176 18.82 10.09 -3.71
C TYR A 176 19.51 9.94 -2.34
N PRO A 177 20.84 10.13 -2.25
CA PRO A 177 21.62 9.88 -1.03
C PRO A 177 21.28 10.80 0.15
N LYS A 178 20.58 11.90 -0.11
CA LYS A 178 20.12 12.86 0.89
C LYS A 178 18.73 12.54 1.44
N VAL A 179 18.02 11.59 0.85
CA VAL A 179 16.82 11.00 1.45
C VAL A 179 17.25 9.84 2.34
N LYS A 180 16.71 9.78 3.55
CA LYS A 180 16.99 8.70 4.50
C LYS A 180 15.96 7.58 4.32
N PHE A 181 16.44 6.35 4.34
CA PHE A 181 15.60 5.15 4.26
C PHE A 181 15.77 4.36 5.55
N LEU A 182 14.67 4.19 6.29
CA LEU A 182 14.64 3.44 7.54
C LEU A 182 13.96 2.10 7.31
N ALA A 183 14.77 1.05 7.27
CA ALA A 183 14.30 -0.32 7.09
C ALA A 183 13.88 -0.93 8.42
N MET A 184 12.82 -1.73 8.41
CA MET A 184 12.45 -2.57 9.55
C MET A 184 11.91 -3.90 9.05
N ALA A 185 12.41 -4.98 9.65
CA ALA A 185 12.03 -6.34 9.35
C ALA A 185 11.55 -7.05 10.62
N ARG A 186 10.78 -8.12 10.44
CA ARG A 186 10.31 -9.01 11.50
C ARG A 186 10.49 -10.46 11.03
N ASN A 187 10.58 -11.39 11.98
CA ASN A 187 10.58 -12.82 11.68
C ASN A 187 9.39 -13.17 10.75
N GLY A 188 9.67 -13.97 9.70
CA GLY A 188 8.67 -14.29 8.68
C GLY A 188 7.44 -15.04 9.22
N MET A 189 7.61 -15.95 10.18
CA MET A 189 6.49 -16.69 10.77
C MET A 189 5.55 -15.77 11.53
N ASP A 190 6.11 -14.81 12.26
CA ASP A 190 5.32 -13.81 12.95
C ASP A 190 4.55 -12.88 11.99
N VAL A 191 5.15 -12.55 10.84
CA VAL A 191 4.52 -11.76 9.79
C VAL A 191 3.31 -12.50 9.22
N VAL A 192 3.47 -13.79 8.89
CA VAL A 192 2.37 -14.65 8.41
C VAL A 192 1.26 -14.74 9.46
N ASN A 193 1.61 -15.01 10.72
CA ASN A 193 0.65 -15.05 11.83
C ASN A 193 -0.08 -13.72 12.03
N SER A 194 0.54 -12.60 11.66
CA SER A 194 -0.07 -11.26 11.74
C SER A 194 -0.96 -10.92 10.55
N PHE A 195 -0.77 -11.56 9.40
CA PHE A 195 -1.62 -11.35 8.21
C PHE A 195 -3.00 -11.95 8.37
N TYR A 196 -3.12 -13.12 9.00
CA TYR A 196 -4.42 -13.76 9.22
C TYR A 196 -5.43 -12.86 9.95
N PRO A 197 -5.16 -12.36 11.18
CA PRO A 197 -6.11 -11.48 11.86
C PRO A 197 -6.30 -10.17 11.11
N PHE A 198 -5.27 -9.65 10.43
CA PHE A 198 -5.39 -8.44 9.62
C PHE A 198 -6.44 -8.58 8.53
N PHE A 199 -6.35 -9.61 7.68
CA PHE A 199 -7.34 -9.85 6.63
C PHE A 199 -8.70 -10.26 7.19
N ALA A 200 -8.73 -11.05 8.27
CA ALA A 200 -9.96 -11.45 8.93
C ALA A 200 -10.75 -10.25 9.48
N SER A 201 -10.08 -9.25 10.04
CA SER A 201 -10.70 -8.06 10.66
C SER A 201 -11.15 -6.98 9.67
N HIS A 202 -10.93 -7.12 8.36
CA HIS A 202 -11.47 -6.14 7.40
C HIS A 202 -13.00 -6.15 7.42
N ARG A 203 -13.60 -4.96 7.33
CA ARG A 203 -15.05 -4.78 7.26
C ARG A 203 -15.61 -5.52 6.04
N PRO A 204 -16.85 -6.07 6.11
CA PRO A 204 -17.47 -6.74 4.95
C PRO A 204 -17.45 -5.88 3.68
N SER A 205 -17.68 -4.57 3.81
CA SER A 205 -17.63 -3.62 2.68
C SER A 205 -16.26 -3.48 2.02
N PHE A 206 -15.17 -3.72 2.75
CA PHE A 206 -13.83 -3.78 2.16
C PHE A 206 -13.62 -5.11 1.42
N LYS A 207 -14.18 -6.21 1.94
CA LYS A 207 -14.11 -7.54 1.33
C LYS A 207 -15.04 -7.69 0.11
N SER A 208 -16.03 -6.82 -0.05
CA SER A 208 -17.06 -6.93 -1.10
C SER A 208 -16.92 -5.92 -2.23
N ARG A 209 -15.98 -4.96 -2.15
CA ARG A 209 -15.71 -3.96 -3.21
C ARG A 209 -14.79 -4.56 -4.26
#